data_AF-A0A0K6G1E9-F1
#
_entry.id   AF-A0A0K6G1E9-F1
#
_cell.length_a   1.000
_cell.length_b   1.000
_cell.length_c   1.000
_cell.angle_alpha   90.00
_cell.angle_beta   90.00
_cell.angle_gamma   90.00
#
_symmetry.space_group_name_H-M   'P 1'
#
loop_
_entity.id
_entity.type
_entity.pdbx_description
1 polymer ?
#
loop_
_entity_poly.entity_id
_entity_poly.type
_entity_poly.pdbx_seq_one_letter_code
_entity_poly.pdbx_strand_id
1 'polypeptide(L)'
;MDEDHYKHCTVHLRTKKIIDYLPSRLHLRQFLRPFGSVLALCEWCFRDGKIQDDKPNNVLVLFEHQRIASNLLKASATEGPTSFWMTHNVIALPVQGPSNKIFYKEMVPKIEKLKLNGIEEQSSGSREPTKRPYWAESSHISDGPIPHIVDTRPTKRMKIGESAGTNENNSPPVASSSSKYVRTPSTVPESTEWMNARIMQLESELESARAARDLAISEQRVAVIAHQAEQQARREAMAEKSAAEAAQSRAEAEQMRLRSELENLTSQKSMPPAEGDNLALLGSDGHAEVLGDLKKAGDQEHKIQLRRSHLESELEKAKSGATPLDKANTEIDRLKSDLVLAREQLDSTQRSLESLERKYSSTRRKYENSKEKLGTYKNRLENERTIVKKLQETLTPAAYKSLGATHETLGEFLSAMGLPPVRDEGNTGPKEESD
;
A
#
# COMPACT_ATOMS: atom_id res chain seq x y z
N MET A 1 33.78 -3.28 -14.90
CA MET A 1 33.14 -2.17 -14.19
C MET A 1 34.10 -1.66 -13.13
N ASP A 2 34.37 -0.37 -13.16
CA ASP A 2 35.32 0.34 -12.29
C ASP A 2 34.79 0.44 -10.84
N GLU A 3 35.67 0.49 -9.85
CA GLU A 3 35.30 0.60 -8.42
C GLU A 3 34.50 1.89 -8.15
N ASP A 4 34.87 2.96 -8.84
CA ASP A 4 34.17 4.24 -8.78
C ASP A 4 32.72 4.10 -9.22
N HIS A 5 32.41 3.23 -10.18
CA HIS A 5 31.02 3.01 -10.59
C HIS A 5 30.18 2.44 -9.45
N TYR A 6 30.70 1.45 -8.72
CA TYR A 6 29.99 0.85 -7.58
C TYR A 6 29.85 1.81 -6.41
N LYS A 7 30.83 2.69 -6.21
CA LYS A 7 30.75 3.76 -5.22
C LYS A 7 29.58 4.71 -5.50
N HIS A 8 29.37 5.09 -6.77
CA HIS A 8 28.22 5.91 -7.18
C HIS A 8 26.88 5.17 -7.12
N CYS A 9 26.90 3.83 -7.17
CA CYS A 9 25.71 2.99 -6.98
C CYS A 9 25.44 2.66 -5.49
N THR A 10 26.31 3.10 -4.58
CA THR A 10 26.18 2.81 -3.16
C THR A 10 25.69 4.04 -2.39
N VAL A 11 24.76 3.83 -1.47
CA VAL A 11 24.22 4.86 -0.59
C VAL A 11 24.51 4.48 0.86
N HIS A 12 24.94 5.45 1.66
CA HIS A 12 25.11 5.31 3.10
C HIS A 12 23.85 5.81 3.81
N LEU A 13 23.10 4.91 4.44
CA LEU A 13 22.01 5.29 5.33
C LEU A 13 22.51 5.29 6.76
N ARG A 14 22.16 6.33 7.52
CA ARG A 14 22.47 6.41 8.95
C ARG A 14 21.34 7.06 9.71
N THR A 15 21.27 6.79 11.00
CA THR A 15 20.39 7.54 11.89
C THR A 15 20.89 8.98 12.04
N LYS A 16 19.97 9.95 12.15
CA LYS A 16 20.26 11.37 12.39
C LYS A 16 20.87 11.58 13.77
N LYS A 17 20.41 10.80 14.76
CA LYS A 17 20.97 10.76 16.11
C LYS A 17 21.84 9.53 16.27
N ILE A 18 23.07 9.72 16.74
CA ILE A 18 24.06 8.64 16.93
C ILE A 18 23.53 7.54 17.87
N ILE A 19 22.63 7.91 18.80
CA ILE A 19 22.09 7.00 19.81
C ILE A 19 21.01 6.07 19.24
N ASP A 20 20.31 6.51 18.20
CA ASP A 20 19.19 5.77 17.59
C ASP A 20 19.71 4.57 16.78
N TYR A 21 18.82 3.61 16.55
CA TYR A 21 19.11 2.39 15.80
C TYR A 21 18.40 2.40 14.45
N LEU A 22 19.00 1.77 13.45
CA LEU A 22 18.32 1.55 12.18
C LEU A 22 17.15 0.57 12.34
N PRO A 23 16.11 0.68 11.51
CA PRO A 23 15.07 -0.33 11.41
C PRO A 23 15.66 -1.71 11.09
N SER A 24 14.91 -2.77 11.38
CA SER A 24 15.36 -4.13 11.08
C SER A 24 15.68 -4.29 9.59
N ARG A 25 16.66 -5.16 9.28
CA ARG A 25 17.10 -5.43 7.90
C ARG A 25 15.95 -5.75 6.94
N LEU A 26 14.94 -6.48 7.42
CA LEU A 26 13.74 -6.81 6.65
C LEU A 26 12.91 -5.56 6.33
N HIS A 27 12.69 -4.70 7.33
CA HIS A 27 11.95 -3.46 7.16
C HIS A 27 12.67 -2.49 6.21
N LEU A 28 14.01 -2.41 6.33
CA LEU A 28 14.83 -1.61 5.44
C LEU A 28 14.73 -2.13 3.99
N ARG A 29 14.82 -3.45 3.76
CA ARG A 29 14.64 -4.04 2.42
C ARG A 29 13.25 -3.75 1.84
N GLN A 30 12.20 -3.82 2.65
CA GLN A 30 10.83 -3.48 2.21
C GLN A 30 10.72 -2.01 1.82
N PHE A 31 11.31 -1.11 2.61
CA PHE A 31 11.34 0.32 2.31
C PHE A 31 12.12 0.64 1.02
N LEU A 32 13.23 -0.06 0.75
CA LEU A 32 14.07 0.19 -0.41
C LEU A 32 13.53 -0.42 -1.71
N ARG A 33 12.60 -1.39 -1.62
CA ARG A 33 12.00 -2.10 -2.76
C ARG A 33 11.43 -1.17 -3.85
N PRO A 34 10.70 -0.07 -3.54
CA PRO A 34 10.17 0.83 -4.56
C PRO A 34 11.25 1.62 -5.33
N PHE A 35 12.46 1.75 -4.76
CA PHE A 35 13.55 2.45 -5.42
C PHE A 35 14.25 1.55 -6.45
N GLY A 36 14.37 0.25 -6.16
CA GLY A 36 14.88 -0.76 -7.09
C GLY A 36 15.58 -1.92 -6.38
N SER A 37 16.27 -2.76 -7.17
CA SER A 37 16.98 -3.95 -6.70
C SER A 37 18.19 -3.59 -5.83
N VAL A 38 18.24 -4.16 -4.63
CA VAL A 38 19.38 -4.04 -3.70
C VAL A 38 20.27 -5.27 -3.86
N LEU A 39 21.50 -5.06 -4.33
CA LEU A 39 22.47 -6.13 -4.57
C LEU A 39 23.19 -6.56 -3.29
N ALA A 40 23.53 -5.62 -2.41
CA ALA A 40 24.22 -5.92 -1.16
C ALA A 40 23.88 -4.91 -0.07
N LEU A 41 23.90 -5.40 1.18
CA LEU A 41 23.74 -4.60 2.39
C LEU A 41 24.90 -4.90 3.37
N CYS A 42 25.43 -3.86 3.97
CA CYS A 42 26.45 -3.96 5.02
C CYS A 42 26.07 -3.06 6.20
N GLU A 43 25.73 -3.65 7.33
CA GLU A 43 25.28 -2.97 8.54
C GLU A 43 26.43 -2.90 9.56
N TRP A 44 26.56 -1.78 10.27
CA TRP A 44 27.50 -1.65 11.39
C TRP A 44 27.02 -0.60 12.40
N CYS A 45 27.55 -0.68 13.63
CA CYS A 45 27.36 0.36 14.63
C CYS A 45 28.60 1.26 14.72
N PHE A 46 28.40 2.58 14.72
CA PHE A 46 29.45 3.59 14.89
C PHE A 46 29.07 4.53 16.03
N ARG A 47 29.82 4.47 17.13
CA ARG A 47 29.63 5.28 18.34
C ARG A 47 30.99 5.73 18.85
N ASP A 48 31.08 6.97 19.33
CA ASP A 48 32.31 7.55 19.91
C ASP A 48 33.56 7.44 19.01
N GLY A 49 33.36 7.59 17.69
CA GLY A 49 34.45 7.53 16.72
C GLY A 49 34.96 6.12 16.40
N LYS A 50 34.34 5.06 16.92
CA LYS A 50 34.77 3.67 16.71
C LYS A 50 33.61 2.79 16.23
N ILE A 51 33.96 1.72 15.50
CA ILE A 51 32.99 0.67 15.13
C ILE A 51 32.82 -0.25 16.35
N GLN A 52 31.57 -0.49 16.74
CA GLN A 52 31.21 -1.30 17.91
C GLN A 52 30.32 -2.49 17.51
N ASP A 53 30.32 -3.54 18.33
CA ASP A 53 29.43 -4.70 18.16
C ASP A 53 28.12 -4.47 18.92
N ASP A 54 27.31 -3.55 18.41
CA ASP A 54 26.01 -3.15 18.94
C ASP A 54 25.00 -3.08 17.78
N LYS A 55 23.72 -2.84 18.09
CA LYS A 55 22.66 -2.64 17.09
C LYS A 55 23.08 -1.60 16.06
N PRO A 56 22.95 -1.89 14.75
CA PRO A 56 23.49 -1.05 13.71
C PRO A 56 22.76 0.29 13.65
N ASN A 57 23.53 1.37 13.57
CA ASN A 57 23.04 2.73 13.33
C ASN A 57 23.48 3.27 11.95
N ASN A 58 24.28 2.49 11.21
CA ASN A 58 24.73 2.78 9.86
C ASN A 58 24.59 1.56 8.94
N VAL A 59 24.31 1.79 7.66
CA VAL A 59 24.24 0.75 6.63
C VAL A 59 24.68 1.29 5.26
N LEU A 60 25.45 0.49 4.52
CA LEU A 60 25.76 0.71 3.11
C LEU A 60 24.82 -0.15 2.27
N VAL A 61 24.19 0.48 1.29
CA VAL A 61 23.24 -0.15 0.37
C VAL A 61 23.80 -0.02 -1.04
N LEU A 62 24.11 -1.15 -1.68
CA LEU A 62 24.50 -1.17 -3.09
C LEU A 62 23.29 -1.47 -3.96
N PHE A 63 23.04 -0.59 -4.91
CA PHE A 63 22.00 -0.77 -5.93
C PHE A 63 22.58 -1.27 -7.24
N GLU A 64 21.71 -1.82 -8.08
CA GLU A 64 22.04 -2.26 -9.44
C GLU A 64 22.42 -1.10 -10.37
N HIS A 65 21.82 0.09 -10.17
CA HIS A 65 22.03 1.24 -11.03
C HIS A 65 22.24 2.54 -10.24
N GLN A 66 23.14 3.39 -10.72
CA GLN A 66 23.43 4.72 -10.15
C GLN A 66 22.19 5.64 -10.09
N ARG A 67 21.27 5.51 -11.06
CA ARG A 67 20.02 6.30 -11.07
C ARG A 67 19.16 6.01 -9.84
N ILE A 68 19.15 4.78 -9.36
CA ILE A 68 18.40 4.37 -8.16
C ILE A 68 19.00 5.02 -6.92
N ALA A 69 20.32 4.92 -6.75
CA ALA A 69 21.04 5.57 -5.66
C ALA A 69 20.78 7.09 -5.65
N SER A 70 20.83 7.73 -6.82
CA SER A 70 20.56 9.17 -6.97
C SER A 70 19.12 9.54 -6.60
N ASN A 71 18.13 8.72 -6.99
CA ASN A 71 16.73 8.94 -6.64
C ASN A 71 16.50 8.79 -5.13
N LEU A 72 17.15 7.81 -4.49
CA LEU A 72 17.07 7.61 -3.04
C LEU A 72 17.64 8.81 -2.27
N LEU A 73 18.79 9.34 -2.70
CA LEU A 73 19.40 10.54 -2.12
C LEU A 73 18.46 11.75 -2.26
N LYS A 74 17.86 11.95 -3.43
CA LYS A 74 16.87 13.02 -3.63
C LYS A 74 15.64 12.84 -2.75
N ALA A 75 15.11 11.62 -2.65
CA ALA A 75 13.96 11.32 -1.81
C ALA A 75 14.24 11.53 -0.32
N SER A 76 15.48 11.31 0.13
CA SER A 76 15.89 11.62 1.50
C SER A 76 16.02 13.11 1.77
N ALA A 77 16.28 13.94 0.75
CA ALA A 77 16.34 15.38 0.90
C ALA A 77 14.93 16.02 1.00
N THR A 78 13.93 15.39 0.39
CA THR A 78 12.54 15.83 0.46
C THR A 78 11.84 15.18 1.66
N GLU A 79 12.14 15.66 2.86
CA GLU A 79 11.58 15.11 4.11
C GLU A 79 10.14 15.55 4.32
N GLY A 80 9.18 14.68 3.99
CA GLY A 80 7.77 14.86 4.37
C GLY A 80 7.52 14.47 5.83
N PRO A 81 6.51 15.06 6.52
CA PRO A 81 6.20 14.77 7.92
C PRO A 81 5.75 13.32 8.18
N THR A 82 5.32 12.61 7.13
CA THR A 82 4.94 11.18 7.18
C THR A 82 5.93 10.28 6.44
N SER A 83 7.11 10.82 6.07
CA SER A 83 8.12 10.05 5.34
C SER A 83 8.87 9.08 6.26
N PHE A 84 9.29 7.95 5.70
CA PHE A 84 10.13 6.96 6.38
C PHE A 84 11.35 7.59 7.06
N TRP A 85 11.96 8.59 6.42
CA TRP A 85 13.12 9.35 6.90
C TRP A 85 12.85 10.03 8.24
N MET A 86 11.69 10.67 8.37
CA MET A 86 11.28 11.30 9.63
C MET A 86 10.83 10.28 10.67
N THR A 87 10.02 9.29 10.29
CA THR A 87 9.51 8.28 11.24
C THR A 87 10.63 7.50 11.93
N HIS A 88 11.71 7.18 11.20
CA HIS A 88 12.82 6.39 11.73
C HIS A 88 14.08 7.21 12.02
N ASN A 89 14.00 8.55 11.92
CA ASN A 89 15.17 9.44 12.01
C ASN A 89 16.34 8.97 11.13
N VAL A 90 16.09 8.52 9.91
CA VAL A 90 17.13 8.03 8.98
C VAL A 90 17.40 9.09 7.91
N ILE A 91 18.66 9.22 7.50
CA ILE A 91 19.08 10.05 6.37
C ILE A 91 19.94 9.24 5.41
N ALA A 92 19.81 9.50 4.11
CA ALA A 92 20.65 8.94 3.06
C ALA A 92 21.74 9.92 2.65
N LEU A 93 22.98 9.44 2.55
CA LEU A 93 24.16 10.23 2.21
C LEU A 93 25.01 9.50 1.15
N PRO A 94 25.74 10.23 0.30
CA PRO A 94 26.74 9.62 -0.57
C PRO A 94 27.87 8.99 0.26
N VAL A 95 28.52 7.96 -0.27
CA VAL A 95 29.64 7.29 0.40
C VAL A 95 30.84 8.23 0.48
N GLN A 96 31.11 8.76 1.68
CA GLN A 96 32.17 9.73 1.94
C GLN A 96 32.77 9.54 3.34
N GLY A 97 34.00 10.02 3.54
CA GLY A 97 34.65 10.00 4.85
C GLY A 97 34.83 8.58 5.43
N PRO A 98 34.46 8.31 6.70
CA PRO A 98 34.66 7.00 7.33
C PRO A 98 33.95 5.84 6.62
N SER A 99 32.77 6.08 6.03
CA SER A 99 32.02 5.03 5.31
C SER A 99 32.71 4.60 4.02
N ASN A 100 33.57 5.45 3.43
CA ASN A 100 34.40 5.10 2.29
C ASN A 100 35.41 3.98 2.63
N LYS A 101 36.02 4.02 3.83
CA LYS A 101 36.93 2.95 4.28
C LYS A 101 36.19 1.62 4.45
N ILE A 102 34.98 1.67 4.99
CA ILE A 102 34.13 0.49 5.18
C ILE A 102 33.67 -0.07 3.83
N PHE A 103 33.38 0.80 2.86
CA PHE A 103 33.04 0.40 1.49
C PHE A 103 34.14 -0.46 0.86
N TYR A 104 35.38 0.01 0.84
CA TYR A 104 36.50 -0.77 0.28
C TYR A 104 36.80 -2.03 1.07
N LYS A 105 36.66 -1.99 2.40
CA LYS A 105 36.96 -3.14 3.25
C LYS A 105 35.91 -4.26 3.18
N GLU A 106 34.62 -3.90 3.19
CA GLU A 106 33.51 -4.86 3.40
C GLU A 106 32.62 -5.04 2.17
N MET A 107 32.42 -4.00 1.35
CA MET A 107 31.52 -4.06 0.19
C MET A 107 32.24 -4.51 -1.08
N VAL A 108 33.47 -4.04 -1.34
CA VAL A 108 34.22 -4.46 -2.54
C VAL A 108 34.42 -5.99 -2.61
N PRO A 109 34.82 -6.68 -1.53
CA PRO A 109 34.92 -8.14 -1.56
C PRO A 109 33.59 -8.86 -1.83
N LYS A 110 32.46 -8.28 -1.37
CA LYS A 110 31.12 -8.82 -1.67
C LYS A 110 30.77 -8.64 -3.14
N ILE A 111 31.12 -7.49 -3.73
CA ILE A 111 30.92 -7.21 -5.16
C ILE A 111 31.73 -8.18 -6.02
N GLU A 112 32.98 -8.46 -5.65
CA GLU A 112 33.83 -9.43 -6.35
C GLU A 112 33.24 -10.84 -6.30
N LYS A 113 32.74 -11.27 -5.14
CA LYS A 113 32.04 -12.55 -4.99
C LYS A 113 30.77 -12.63 -5.85
N LEU A 114 29.97 -11.56 -5.89
CA LEU A 114 28.77 -11.48 -6.73
C LEU A 114 29.12 -11.56 -8.23
N LYS A 115 30.25 -10.98 -8.66
CA LYS A 115 30.72 -11.11 -10.04
C LYS A 115 31.12 -12.55 -10.38
N LEU A 116 31.81 -13.23 -9.45
CA LEU A 116 32.29 -14.60 -9.65
C LEU A 116 31.16 -15.64 -9.68
N ASN A 117 30.10 -15.43 -8.89
CA ASN A 117 29.03 -16.40 -8.74
C ASN A 117 27.90 -16.26 -9.77
N GLY A 118 27.98 -15.27 -10.67
CA GLY A 118 26.83 -14.85 -11.47
C GLY A 118 25.76 -14.20 -10.60
N ILE A 119 24.89 -13.39 -11.20
CA ILE A 119 23.82 -12.66 -10.51
C ILE A 119 22.69 -13.64 -10.15
N GLU A 120 22.99 -14.66 -9.36
CA GLU A 120 22.02 -15.48 -8.66
C GLU A 120 22.42 -15.53 -7.19
N GLU A 121 22.16 -14.42 -6.48
CA GLU A 121 21.92 -14.52 -5.03
C GLU A 121 20.56 -15.22 -4.84
N GLN A 122 20.51 -16.52 -5.14
CA GLN A 122 19.50 -17.38 -4.54
C GLN A 122 19.68 -17.24 -3.03
N SER A 123 18.56 -17.02 -2.36
CA SER A 123 18.41 -17.12 -0.91
C SER A 123 18.76 -18.53 -0.44
N SER A 124 20.05 -18.89 -0.48
CA SER A 124 20.56 -20.14 0.02
C SER A 124 20.67 -20.02 1.53
N GLY A 125 19.71 -20.63 2.22
CA GLY A 125 19.86 -21.02 3.61
C GLY A 125 20.94 -22.09 3.73
N SER A 126 22.20 -21.72 3.55
CA SER A 126 23.35 -22.58 3.84
C SER A 126 23.87 -22.23 5.24
N ARG A 127 23.59 -23.13 6.19
CA ARG A 127 24.26 -23.18 7.48
C ARG A 127 25.68 -23.71 7.25
N GLU A 128 26.68 -22.84 7.36
CA GLU A 128 28.01 -23.26 7.81
C GLU A 128 28.54 -22.31 8.90
N PRO A 129 29.29 -22.84 9.88
CA PRO A 129 29.40 -22.25 11.20
C PRO A 129 30.59 -21.31 11.27
N THR A 130 30.37 -20.02 11.03
CA THR A 130 31.28 -19.00 11.55
C THR A 130 30.70 -18.45 12.86
N LYS A 131 31.40 -18.76 13.95
CA LYS A 131 31.18 -18.38 15.35
C LYS A 131 30.21 -17.20 15.55
N ARG A 132 28.98 -17.50 15.99
CA ARG A 132 27.99 -16.51 16.51
C ARG A 132 28.45 -15.96 17.87
N PRO A 133 28.43 -14.64 18.08
CA PRO A 133 28.18 -14.07 19.40
C PRO A 133 26.69 -14.25 19.76
N TYR A 134 26.46 -14.69 20.98
CA TYR A 134 25.16 -15.04 21.56
C TYR A 134 24.44 -13.74 21.99
N TRP A 135 23.36 -13.35 21.32
CA TRP A 135 22.46 -12.33 21.84
C TRP A 135 21.32 -13.04 22.60
N ALA A 136 21.40 -13.01 23.93
CA ALA A 136 20.28 -13.35 24.79
C ALA A 136 19.35 -12.13 24.88
N GLU A 137 18.14 -12.24 24.33
CA GLU A 137 17.07 -11.28 24.53
C GLU A 137 16.58 -11.35 25.98
N SER A 138 16.97 -10.38 26.80
CA SER A 138 16.34 -10.08 28.08
C SER A 138 15.42 -8.89 27.90
N SER A 139 14.11 -9.14 27.92
CA SER A 139 13.07 -8.12 27.89
C SER A 139 12.70 -7.70 29.31
N HIS A 140 13.28 -6.59 29.79
CA HIS A 140 12.72 -5.81 30.89
C HIS A 140 11.86 -4.68 30.32
N ILE A 141 10.57 -4.74 30.63
CA ILE A 141 9.55 -3.73 30.34
C ILE A 141 9.74 -2.58 31.34
N SER A 142 9.79 -1.34 30.84
CA SER A 142 9.74 -0.12 31.66
C SER A 142 8.40 0.56 31.39
N ASP A 143 7.71 0.87 32.49
CA ASP A 143 6.36 1.44 32.57
C ASP A 143 6.25 2.87 32.05
N GLY A 144 5.17 3.13 31.30
CA GLY A 144 4.68 4.46 30.94
C GLY A 144 3.26 4.36 30.33
N PRO A 145 2.30 5.22 30.73
CA PRO A 145 0.87 4.92 30.60
C PRO A 145 0.31 5.31 29.22
N ILE A 146 -0.40 4.37 28.58
CA ILE A 146 -1.21 4.60 27.37
C ILE A 146 -2.65 4.14 27.65
N PRO A 147 -3.69 4.82 27.12
CA PRO A 147 -5.07 4.69 27.57
C PRO A 147 -5.72 3.36 27.17
N HIS A 148 -6.60 2.89 28.04
CA HIS A 148 -7.48 1.74 27.84
C HIS A 148 -8.26 1.79 26.53
N ILE A 149 -7.94 0.89 25.61
CA ILE A 149 -8.88 0.41 24.59
C ILE A 149 -9.27 -1.00 24.99
N VAL A 150 -10.57 -1.18 25.25
CA VAL A 150 -11.19 -2.45 25.61
C VAL A 150 -11.16 -3.36 24.39
N ASP A 151 -10.25 -4.32 24.38
CA ASP A 151 -10.22 -5.39 23.38
C ASP A 151 -11.00 -6.59 23.92
N THR A 152 -12.13 -6.88 23.29
CA THR A 152 -12.93 -8.08 23.56
C THR A 152 -12.86 -8.96 22.33
N ARG A 153 -12.02 -10.02 22.36
CA ARG A 153 -12.41 -11.36 21.87
C ARG A 153 -11.38 -12.46 22.13
N PRO A 154 -11.85 -13.72 22.22
CA PRO A 154 -11.08 -14.86 22.70
C PRO A 154 -10.45 -15.66 21.56
N THR A 155 -9.16 -15.95 21.70
CA THR A 155 -8.39 -16.89 20.90
C THR A 155 -8.77 -18.34 21.25
N LYS A 156 -9.48 -19.03 20.34
CA LYS A 156 -9.57 -20.51 20.36
C LYS A 156 -9.11 -21.09 19.03
N ARG A 157 -7.96 -21.77 19.13
CA ARG A 157 -7.25 -22.61 18.14
C ARG A 157 -8.18 -23.71 17.60
N MET A 158 -8.33 -23.83 16.27
CA MET A 158 -8.96 -24.99 15.63
C MET A 158 -7.90 -25.85 14.97
N LYS A 159 -8.05 -27.17 15.12
CA LYS A 159 -7.19 -28.24 14.62
C LYS A 159 -7.91 -28.84 13.40
N ILE A 160 -7.37 -28.67 12.21
CA ILE A 160 -7.91 -29.25 10.96
C ILE A 160 -7.32 -30.65 10.77
N GLY A 161 -8.16 -31.64 10.51
CA GLY A 161 -7.76 -32.95 10.01
C GLY A 161 -8.36 -33.11 8.61
N GLU A 162 -7.50 -33.32 7.61
CA GLU A 162 -7.89 -33.71 6.26
C GLU A 162 -7.96 -35.23 6.16
N SER A 163 -9.00 -35.75 5.52
CA SER A 163 -8.91 -36.99 4.74
C SER A 163 -9.88 -36.91 3.56
N ALA A 164 -9.34 -37.26 2.40
CA ALA A 164 -9.97 -37.17 1.08
C ALA A 164 -10.27 -38.58 0.53
N GLY A 165 -11.37 -38.69 -0.23
CA GLY A 165 -11.69 -39.73 -1.24
C GLY A 165 -12.16 -41.08 -0.68
N THR A 166 -13.15 -41.80 -1.23
CA THR A 166 -13.72 -41.81 -2.59
C THR A 166 -14.99 -42.72 -2.60
N ASN A 167 -15.82 -42.52 -3.64
CA ASN A 167 -16.82 -43.43 -4.25
C ASN A 167 -18.31 -43.33 -3.88
N GLU A 168 -19.06 -42.95 -4.92
CA GLU A 168 -20.50 -43.12 -5.14
C GLU A 168 -20.83 -44.60 -5.46
N ASN A 169 -21.91 -45.13 -4.88
CA ASN A 169 -22.99 -45.84 -5.61
C ASN A 169 -24.09 -46.38 -4.67
N ASN A 170 -25.30 -45.82 -4.88
CA ASN A 170 -26.67 -46.35 -4.80
C ASN A 170 -27.08 -47.55 -3.89
N SER A 171 -28.09 -47.23 -3.06
CA SER A 171 -29.29 -48.00 -2.64
C SER A 171 -29.34 -48.59 -1.19
N PRO A 172 -30.48 -48.41 -0.46
CA PRO A 172 -30.75 -48.98 0.87
C PRO A 172 -31.83 -50.11 0.82
N PRO A 173 -32.37 -50.62 1.96
CA PRO A 173 -31.72 -51.22 3.14
C PRO A 173 -32.36 -52.57 3.55
N VAL A 174 -31.63 -53.50 4.17
CA VAL A 174 -32.24 -54.58 5.00
C VAL A 174 -31.33 -54.95 6.18
N ALA A 175 -31.97 -55.15 7.33
CA ALA A 175 -31.44 -55.51 8.64
C ALA A 175 -30.53 -56.75 8.67
N SER A 176 -29.63 -56.82 9.66
CA SER A 176 -29.58 -57.87 10.72
C SER A 176 -28.20 -57.95 11.38
N SER A 177 -28.24 -58.05 12.71
CA SER A 177 -27.13 -58.24 13.63
C SER A 177 -26.15 -59.36 13.24
N SER A 178 -24.85 -59.12 13.35
CA SER A 178 -23.95 -60.05 14.05
C SER A 178 -22.67 -59.34 14.50
N SER A 179 -22.35 -59.53 15.78
CA SER A 179 -21.14 -59.07 16.44
C SER A 179 -19.92 -59.84 15.94
N LYS A 180 -18.95 -59.13 15.37
CA LYS A 180 -17.54 -59.56 15.38
C LYS A 180 -16.68 -58.35 15.73
N TYR A 181 -16.32 -58.26 17.01
CA TYR A 181 -15.25 -57.40 17.48
C TYR A 181 -13.94 -57.85 16.83
N VAL A 182 -13.55 -57.17 15.75
CA VAL A 182 -12.16 -57.17 15.29
C VAL A 182 -11.41 -56.24 16.22
N ARG A 183 -10.65 -56.84 17.12
CA ARG A 183 -9.70 -56.20 18.02
C ARG A 183 -8.60 -55.58 17.17
N THR A 184 -8.70 -54.30 16.82
CA THR A 184 -7.54 -53.54 16.34
C THR A 184 -6.57 -53.40 17.51
N PRO A 185 -5.31 -53.84 17.38
CA PRO A 185 -4.32 -53.62 18.41
C PRO A 185 -4.13 -52.11 18.56
N SER A 186 -4.29 -51.64 19.79
CA SER A 186 -3.88 -50.31 20.23
C SER A 186 -2.36 -50.23 20.15
N THR A 187 -1.82 -50.08 18.94
CA THR A 187 -0.46 -49.57 18.76
C THR A 187 -0.52 -48.09 19.08
N VAL A 188 0.07 -47.74 20.22
CA VAL A 188 0.55 -46.39 20.48
C VAL A 188 1.33 -45.96 19.22
N PRO A 189 1.01 -44.85 18.55
CA PRO A 189 1.79 -44.42 17.41
C PRO A 189 3.14 -43.90 17.94
N GLU A 190 4.08 -44.82 18.16
CA GLU A 190 5.51 -44.55 18.06
C GLU A 190 5.81 -44.21 16.60
N SER A 191 5.55 -42.96 16.20
CA SER A 191 6.15 -42.45 14.98
C SER A 191 6.32 -40.95 15.09
N THR A 192 7.58 -40.52 15.15
CA THR A 192 8.05 -39.14 14.99
C THR A 192 7.41 -38.42 13.79
N GLU A 193 6.92 -39.17 12.80
CA GLU A 193 6.26 -38.66 11.61
C GLU A 193 4.95 -37.92 11.91
N TRP A 194 4.12 -38.38 12.86
CA TRP A 194 2.89 -37.66 13.21
C TRP A 194 3.20 -36.29 13.83
N MET A 195 4.26 -36.23 14.63
CA MET A 195 4.72 -34.99 15.24
C MET A 195 5.25 -34.02 14.18
N ASN A 196 6.04 -34.52 13.22
CA ASN A 196 6.55 -33.74 12.11
C ASN A 196 5.42 -33.23 11.20
N ALA A 197 4.45 -34.07 10.86
CA ALA A 197 3.26 -33.67 10.10
C ALA A 197 2.47 -32.59 10.85
N ARG A 198 2.35 -32.71 12.17
CA ARG A 198 1.68 -31.71 13.00
C ARG A 198 2.45 -30.39 13.07
N ILE A 199 3.78 -30.43 13.12
CA ILE A 199 4.63 -29.24 13.08
C ILE A 199 4.47 -28.53 11.73
N MET A 200 4.60 -29.26 10.61
CA MET A 200 4.40 -28.69 9.27
C MET A 200 3.02 -28.06 9.11
N GLN A 201 1.97 -28.72 9.62
CA GLN A 201 0.63 -28.15 9.60
C GLN A 201 0.56 -26.84 10.39
N LEU A 202 1.09 -26.81 11.62
CA LEU A 202 1.10 -25.60 12.45
C LEU A 202 1.92 -24.47 11.82
N GLU A 203 3.03 -24.78 11.16
CA GLU A 203 3.83 -23.80 10.42
C GLU A 203 3.04 -23.23 9.23
N SER A 204 2.32 -24.08 8.48
CA SER A 204 1.46 -23.62 7.38
C SER A 204 0.29 -22.75 7.88
N GLU A 205 -0.35 -23.11 9.00
CA GLU A 205 -1.43 -22.33 9.63
C GLU A 205 -0.89 -20.96 10.11
N LEU A 206 0.32 -20.95 10.67
CA LEU A 206 0.97 -19.73 11.15
C LEU A 206 1.34 -18.80 9.99
N GLU A 207 1.89 -19.34 8.91
CA GLU A 207 2.22 -18.55 7.71
C GLU A 207 0.95 -18.01 7.03
N SER A 208 -0.11 -18.82 6.95
CA SER A 208 -1.41 -18.35 6.46
C SER A 208 -1.99 -17.24 7.33
N ALA A 209 -1.84 -17.32 8.66
CA ALA A 209 -2.31 -16.28 9.57
C ALA A 209 -1.50 -14.98 9.43
N ARG A 210 -0.18 -15.08 9.22
CA ARG A 210 0.68 -13.92 8.92
C ARG A 210 0.28 -13.25 7.62
N ALA A 211 0.08 -14.02 6.56
CA ALA A 211 -0.37 -13.50 5.27
C ALA A 211 -1.72 -12.79 5.38
N ALA A 212 -2.68 -13.36 6.12
CA ALA A 212 -3.99 -12.74 6.35
C ALA A 212 -3.87 -11.42 7.13
N ARG A 213 -3.02 -11.36 8.16
CA ARG A 213 -2.76 -10.14 8.92
C ARG A 213 -2.12 -9.06 8.05
N ASP A 214 -1.12 -9.42 7.26
CA ASP A 214 -0.41 -8.46 6.42
C ASP A 214 -1.33 -7.91 5.31
N LEU A 215 -2.23 -8.74 4.77
CA LEU A 215 -3.30 -8.28 3.87
C LEU A 215 -4.23 -7.27 4.56
N ALA A 216 -4.71 -7.57 5.77
CA ALA A 216 -5.59 -6.68 6.52
C ALA A 216 -4.92 -5.32 6.84
N ILE A 217 -3.63 -5.34 7.19
CA ILE A 217 -2.83 -4.10 7.39
C ILE A 217 -2.72 -3.32 6.07
N SER A 218 -2.52 -4.01 4.94
CA SER A 218 -2.45 -3.36 3.63
C SER A 218 -3.78 -2.73 3.22
N GLU A 219 -4.91 -3.40 3.46
CA GLU A 219 -6.26 -2.89 3.20
C GLU A 219 -6.55 -1.64 4.03
N GLN A 220 -6.19 -1.66 5.32
CA GLN A 220 -6.34 -0.50 6.19
C GLN A 220 -5.52 0.70 5.70
N ARG A 221 -4.28 0.48 5.23
CA ARG A 221 -3.46 1.56 4.66
C ARG A 221 -4.07 2.15 3.40
N VAL A 222 -4.59 1.30 2.50
CA VAL A 222 -5.26 1.75 1.28
C VAL A 222 -6.50 2.59 1.63
N ALA A 223 -7.29 2.17 2.62
CA ALA A 223 -8.46 2.92 3.06
C ALA A 223 -8.10 4.32 3.61
N VAL A 224 -7.03 4.42 4.40
CA VAL A 224 -6.54 5.71 4.92
C VAL A 224 -6.09 6.63 3.79
N ILE A 225 -5.31 6.10 2.83
CA ILE A 225 -4.83 6.88 1.67
C ILE A 225 -6.01 7.33 0.80
N ALA A 226 -6.97 6.45 0.52
CA ALA A 226 -8.15 6.77 -0.27
C ALA A 226 -8.98 7.89 0.37
N HIS A 227 -9.25 7.79 1.68
CA HIS A 227 -9.98 8.83 2.41
C HIS A 227 -9.23 10.17 2.43
N GLN A 228 -7.91 10.15 2.58
CA GLN A 228 -7.10 11.37 2.50
C GLN A 228 -7.15 12.01 1.11
N ALA A 229 -7.03 11.20 0.04
CA ALA A 229 -7.12 11.66 -1.34
C ALA A 229 -8.51 12.26 -1.63
N GLU A 230 -9.58 11.63 -1.13
CA GLU A 230 -10.95 12.13 -1.26
C GLU A 230 -11.14 13.48 -0.54
N GLN A 231 -10.61 13.61 0.69
CA GLN A 231 -10.64 14.89 1.40
C GLN A 231 -9.87 15.98 0.67
N GLN A 232 -8.72 15.64 0.07
CA GLN A 232 -7.93 16.59 -0.71
C GLN A 232 -8.69 17.03 -1.97
N ALA A 233 -9.24 16.08 -2.74
CA ALA A 233 -10.05 16.38 -3.92
C ALA A 233 -11.26 17.27 -3.58
N ARG A 234 -11.90 17.06 -2.43
CA ARG A 234 -12.99 17.95 -1.97
C ARG A 234 -12.51 19.39 -1.69
N ARG A 235 -11.32 19.56 -1.10
CA ARG A 235 -10.77 20.89 -0.83
C ARG A 235 -10.39 21.60 -2.13
N GLU A 236 -9.78 20.88 -3.06
CA GLU A 236 -9.40 21.41 -4.38
C GLU A 236 -10.65 21.82 -5.17
N ALA A 237 -11.68 20.98 -5.21
CA ALA A 237 -12.95 21.32 -5.86
C ALA A 237 -13.63 22.55 -5.24
N MET A 238 -13.58 22.70 -3.91
CA MET A 238 -14.09 23.91 -3.24
C MET A 238 -13.27 25.16 -3.58
N ALA A 239 -11.94 25.03 -3.66
CA ALA A 239 -11.06 26.13 -4.04
C ALA A 239 -11.28 26.55 -5.51
N GLU A 240 -11.41 25.59 -6.43
CA GLU A 240 -11.75 25.85 -7.83
C GLU A 240 -13.11 26.52 -7.98
N LYS A 241 -14.13 26.05 -7.26
CA LYS A 241 -15.45 26.68 -7.25
C LYS A 241 -15.37 28.13 -6.79
N SER A 242 -14.65 28.39 -5.70
CA SER A 242 -14.45 29.76 -5.18
C SER A 242 -13.69 30.64 -6.17
N ALA A 243 -12.66 30.11 -6.84
CA ALA A 243 -11.92 30.83 -7.87
C ALA A 243 -12.79 31.16 -9.09
N ALA A 244 -13.64 30.22 -9.53
CA ALA A 244 -14.59 30.43 -10.63
C ALA A 244 -15.65 31.49 -10.28
N GLU A 245 -16.17 31.46 -9.06
CA GLU A 245 -17.14 32.45 -8.56
C GLU A 245 -16.50 33.86 -8.46
N ALA A 246 -15.25 33.95 -7.99
CA ALA A 246 -14.51 35.21 -7.98
C ALA A 246 -14.24 35.75 -9.40
N ALA A 247 -13.94 34.88 -10.37
CA ALA A 247 -13.77 35.26 -11.76
C ALA A 247 -15.09 35.76 -12.38
N GLN A 248 -16.20 35.08 -12.10
CA GLN A 248 -17.54 35.50 -12.53
C GLN A 248 -17.89 36.88 -11.96
N SER A 249 -17.67 37.11 -10.66
CA SER A 249 -17.94 38.40 -10.03
C SER A 249 -17.12 39.55 -10.63
N ARG A 250 -15.86 39.30 -11.02
CA ARG A 250 -15.04 40.29 -11.76
C ARG A 250 -15.61 40.58 -13.14
N ALA A 251 -16.02 39.56 -13.89
CA ALA A 251 -16.62 39.73 -15.20
C ALA A 251 -17.93 40.53 -15.14
N GLU A 252 -18.76 40.27 -14.13
CA GLU A 252 -20.00 41.03 -13.88
C GLU A 252 -19.71 42.51 -13.54
N ALA A 253 -18.69 42.77 -12.72
CA ALA A 253 -18.26 44.14 -12.40
C ALA A 253 -17.75 44.89 -13.64
N GLU A 254 -16.96 44.24 -14.50
CA GLU A 254 -16.50 44.82 -15.77
C GLU A 254 -17.67 45.07 -16.74
N GLN A 255 -18.62 44.16 -16.83
CA GLN A 255 -19.82 44.34 -17.65
C GLN A 255 -20.64 45.55 -17.18
N MET A 256 -20.82 45.72 -15.88
CA MET A 256 -21.50 46.88 -15.29
C MET A 256 -20.75 48.18 -15.59
N ARG A 257 -19.41 48.16 -15.52
CA ARG A 257 -18.56 49.31 -15.88
C ARG A 257 -18.70 49.71 -17.34
N LEU A 258 -18.69 48.74 -18.25
CA LEU A 258 -18.85 49.00 -19.69
C LEU A 258 -20.25 49.51 -20.03
N ARG A 259 -21.29 48.99 -19.35
CA ARG A 259 -22.67 49.49 -19.52
C ARG A 259 -22.81 50.95 -19.10
N SER A 260 -22.24 51.34 -17.94
CA SER A 260 -22.29 52.73 -17.50
C SER A 260 -21.47 53.66 -18.39
N GLU A 261 -20.32 53.20 -18.91
CA GLU A 261 -19.50 53.95 -19.86
C GLU A 261 -20.26 54.21 -21.18
N LEU A 262 -20.99 53.22 -21.70
CA LEU A 262 -21.86 53.36 -22.87
C LEU A 262 -23.04 54.31 -22.61
N GLU A 263 -23.68 54.23 -21.45
CA GLU A 263 -24.79 55.11 -21.07
C GLU A 263 -24.33 56.58 -20.95
N ASN A 264 -23.15 56.81 -20.38
CA ASN A 264 -22.52 58.12 -20.30
C ASN A 264 -22.19 58.69 -21.70
N LEU A 265 -21.61 57.89 -22.59
CA LEU A 265 -21.30 58.31 -23.97
C LEU A 265 -22.58 58.63 -24.77
N THR A 266 -23.64 57.84 -24.56
CA THR A 266 -24.94 58.08 -25.21
C THR A 266 -25.56 59.39 -24.71
N SER A 267 -25.44 59.67 -23.41
CA SER A 267 -25.88 60.93 -22.81
C SER A 267 -25.09 62.13 -23.32
N GLN A 268 -23.76 62.03 -23.44
CA GLN A 268 -22.90 63.09 -23.98
C GLN A 268 -23.22 63.42 -25.44
N LYS A 269 -23.54 62.40 -26.26
CA LYS A 269 -23.90 62.56 -27.67
C LYS A 269 -25.29 63.18 -27.87
N SER A 270 -26.12 63.22 -26.84
CA SER A 270 -27.46 63.81 -26.87
C SER A 270 -27.50 65.31 -26.57
N MET A 271 -26.37 65.96 -26.26
CA MET A 271 -26.28 67.42 -26.20
C MET A 271 -26.23 68.02 -27.61
N PRO A 272 -27.21 68.85 -28.03
CA PRO A 272 -27.20 69.47 -29.34
C PRO A 272 -26.16 70.60 -29.39
N PRO A 273 -25.42 70.77 -30.51
CA PRO A 273 -24.66 71.98 -30.73
C PRO A 273 -25.64 73.14 -30.94
N ALA A 274 -25.61 74.11 -30.04
CA ALA A 274 -26.27 75.39 -30.22
C ALA A 274 -25.39 76.27 -31.14
N GLU A 275 -25.62 76.19 -32.45
CA GLU A 275 -25.12 77.18 -33.41
C GLU A 275 -26.12 77.35 -34.58
N GLY A 276 -26.96 78.38 -34.46
CA GLY A 276 -27.44 79.24 -35.54
C GLY A 276 -27.09 80.67 -35.10
N ASP A 277 -26.50 81.55 -35.91
CA ASP A 277 -27.12 82.07 -37.13
C ASP A 277 -26.13 82.55 -38.21
N ASN A 278 -26.65 82.40 -39.43
CA ASN A 278 -26.38 82.97 -40.76
C ASN A 278 -25.84 84.43 -40.82
N LEU A 279 -24.86 84.78 -41.68
CA LEU A 279 -24.87 85.00 -43.15
C LEU A 279 -25.23 86.46 -43.57
N ALA A 280 -24.23 87.24 -44.01
CA ALA A 280 -24.33 88.49 -44.77
C ALA A 280 -23.06 88.62 -45.65
N LEU A 281 -23.09 88.34 -46.96
CA LEU A 281 -23.55 89.13 -48.13
C LEU A 281 -22.56 90.23 -48.61
N LEU A 282 -22.06 90.00 -49.85
CA LEU A 282 -21.58 90.93 -50.91
C LEU A 282 -20.14 91.48 -50.94
N GLY A 283 -19.52 91.35 -52.14
CA GLY A 283 -18.44 92.20 -52.65
C GLY A 283 -17.30 91.42 -53.31
N SER A 284 -17.37 91.13 -54.62
CA SER A 284 -16.54 91.77 -55.66
C SER A 284 -15.04 91.62 -55.46
N ASP A 285 -14.40 90.69 -56.18
CA ASP A 285 -13.41 91.03 -57.21
C ASP A 285 -12.69 89.77 -57.72
N GLY A 286 -12.61 89.69 -59.05
CA GLY A 286 -11.97 88.60 -59.75
C GLY A 286 -10.46 88.54 -59.53
N HIS A 287 -9.92 87.37 -59.86
CA HIS A 287 -8.50 87.07 -60.10
C HIS A 287 -7.58 86.64 -58.93
N ALA A 288 -8.07 86.44 -57.71
CA ALA A 288 -7.25 85.84 -56.62
C ALA A 288 -7.64 84.39 -56.22
N GLU A 289 -8.82 83.91 -56.62
CA GLU A 289 -9.43 82.68 -56.07
C GLU A 289 -8.82 81.37 -56.60
N VAL A 290 -8.24 81.38 -57.80
CA VAL A 290 -7.66 80.18 -58.45
C VAL A 290 -6.37 79.69 -57.75
N LEU A 291 -5.66 80.55 -57.01
CA LEU A 291 -4.47 80.14 -56.23
C LEU A 291 -4.83 79.55 -54.86
N GLY A 292 -5.99 79.92 -54.30
CA GLY A 292 -6.49 79.39 -53.02
C GLY A 292 -7.04 77.97 -53.17
N ASP A 293 -7.69 77.68 -54.30
CA ASP A 293 -8.24 76.37 -54.60
C ASP A 293 -7.15 75.33 -54.93
N LEU A 294 -6.03 75.75 -55.52
CA LEU A 294 -4.87 74.87 -55.73
C LEU A 294 -4.21 74.43 -54.41
N LYS A 295 -4.21 75.32 -53.41
CA LYS A 295 -3.65 75.04 -52.07
C LYS A 295 -4.59 74.14 -51.25
N LYS A 296 -5.91 74.36 -51.34
CA LYS A 296 -6.92 73.45 -50.76
C LYS A 296 -6.93 72.07 -51.41
N ALA A 297 -6.66 71.98 -52.71
CA ALA A 297 -6.50 70.71 -53.41
C ALA A 297 -5.28 69.93 -52.90
N GLY A 298 -4.15 70.61 -52.63
CA GLY A 298 -2.97 69.98 -52.00
C GLY A 298 -3.22 69.46 -50.58
N ASP A 299 -3.97 70.21 -49.76
CA ASP A 299 -4.34 69.78 -48.40
C ASP A 299 -5.34 68.60 -48.43
N GLN A 300 -6.26 68.58 -49.40
CA GLN A 300 -7.16 67.44 -49.62
C GLN A 300 -6.42 66.19 -50.09
N GLU A 301 -5.41 66.34 -50.95
CA GLU A 301 -4.62 65.22 -51.44
C GLU A 301 -3.79 64.60 -50.31
N HIS A 302 -3.14 65.41 -49.46
CA HIS A 302 -2.47 64.90 -48.25
C HIS A 302 -3.43 64.18 -47.29
N LYS A 303 -4.65 64.70 -47.12
CA LYS A 303 -5.68 64.07 -46.29
C LYS A 303 -6.15 62.73 -46.86
N ILE A 304 -6.33 62.66 -48.18
CA ILE A 304 -6.70 61.41 -48.88
C ILE A 304 -5.56 60.40 -48.80
N GLN A 305 -4.32 60.85 -48.93
CA GLN A 305 -3.13 59.99 -48.87
C GLN A 305 -2.93 59.39 -47.46
N LEU A 306 -3.15 60.18 -46.40
CA LEU A 306 -3.18 59.67 -45.02
C LEU A 306 -4.31 58.65 -44.80
N ARG A 307 -5.48 58.90 -45.38
CA ARG A 307 -6.62 57.98 -45.26
C ARG A 307 -6.36 56.67 -46.00
N ARG A 308 -5.67 56.75 -47.14
CA ARG A 308 -5.28 55.60 -47.96
C ARG A 308 -4.24 54.75 -47.24
N SER A 309 -3.20 55.37 -46.67
CA SER A 309 -2.18 54.65 -45.90
C SER A 309 -2.77 54.04 -44.61
N HIS A 310 -3.73 54.70 -43.98
CA HIS A 310 -4.44 54.14 -42.83
C HIS A 310 -5.28 52.90 -43.21
N LEU A 311 -6.05 52.97 -44.30
CA LEU A 311 -6.86 51.83 -44.78
C LEU A 311 -5.99 50.66 -45.28
N GLU A 312 -4.85 50.96 -45.90
CA GLU A 312 -3.89 49.93 -46.35
C GLU A 312 -3.21 49.24 -45.15
N SER A 313 -2.93 50.00 -44.08
CA SER A 313 -2.46 49.47 -42.80
C SER A 313 -3.51 48.59 -42.10
N GLU A 314 -4.80 48.98 -42.14
CA GLU A 314 -5.89 48.16 -41.59
C GLU A 314 -6.13 46.89 -42.40
N LEU A 315 -6.02 46.94 -43.73
CA LEU A 315 -6.15 45.78 -44.61
C LEU A 315 -5.03 44.76 -44.38
N GLU A 316 -3.79 45.22 -44.21
CA GLU A 316 -2.66 44.34 -43.86
C GLU A 316 -2.81 43.75 -42.45
N LYS A 317 -3.33 44.52 -41.48
CA LYS A 317 -3.72 43.97 -40.16
C LYS A 317 -4.80 42.90 -40.29
N ALA A 318 -5.84 43.11 -41.10
CA ALA A 318 -6.91 42.14 -41.31
C ALA A 318 -6.42 40.86 -42.01
N LYS A 319 -5.54 40.98 -43.01
CA LYS A 319 -4.89 39.82 -43.66
C LYS A 319 -3.98 39.06 -42.70
N SER A 320 -3.25 39.75 -41.84
CA SER A 320 -2.46 39.09 -40.78
C SER A 320 -3.36 38.38 -39.75
N GLY A 321 -4.60 38.84 -39.57
CA GLY A 321 -5.64 38.25 -38.73
C GLY A 321 -6.30 36.98 -39.27
N ALA A 322 -6.11 36.62 -40.55
CA ALA A 322 -6.54 35.33 -41.09
C ALA A 322 -5.66 34.17 -40.58
N THR A 323 -4.36 34.41 -40.40
CA THR A 323 -3.40 33.41 -39.92
C THR A 323 -3.62 32.90 -38.47
N PRO A 324 -4.08 33.70 -37.49
CA PRO A 324 -4.43 33.18 -36.16
C PRO A 324 -5.73 32.37 -36.15
N LEU A 325 -6.65 32.60 -37.09
CA LEU A 325 -7.90 31.84 -37.18
C LEU A 325 -7.67 30.41 -37.67
N ASP A 326 -6.82 30.25 -38.68
CA ASP A 326 -6.39 28.93 -39.16
C ASP A 326 -5.62 28.16 -38.07
N LYS A 327 -4.74 28.84 -37.33
CA LYS A 327 -4.04 28.25 -36.17
C LYS A 327 -5.03 27.81 -35.08
N ALA A 328 -6.02 28.63 -34.78
CA ALA A 328 -7.05 28.29 -33.80
C ALA A 328 -7.86 27.07 -34.25
N ASN A 329 -8.21 26.97 -35.53
CA ASN A 329 -8.91 25.81 -36.08
C ASN A 329 -8.07 24.53 -35.99
N THR A 330 -6.78 24.59 -36.32
CA THR A 330 -5.89 23.43 -36.18
C THR A 330 -5.75 22.98 -34.71
N GLU A 331 -5.72 23.91 -33.77
CA GLU A 331 -5.67 23.59 -32.34
C GLU A 331 -6.99 23.00 -31.85
N ILE A 332 -8.14 23.49 -32.34
CA ILE A 332 -9.46 22.91 -32.04
C ILE A 332 -9.53 21.46 -32.51
N ASP A 333 -9.06 21.14 -33.71
CA ASP A 333 -9.10 19.77 -34.23
C ASP A 333 -8.11 18.84 -33.50
N ARG A 334 -6.96 19.38 -33.06
CA ARG A 334 -6.04 18.68 -32.16
C ARG A 334 -6.72 18.35 -30.83
N LEU A 335 -7.36 19.34 -30.20
CA LEU A 335 -8.05 19.18 -28.92
C LEU A 335 -9.24 18.21 -29.02
N LYS A 336 -9.98 18.21 -30.14
CA LYS A 336 -11.03 17.22 -30.40
C LYS A 336 -10.46 15.80 -30.45
N SER A 337 -9.32 15.62 -31.12
CA SER A 337 -8.65 14.33 -31.21
C SER A 337 -8.16 13.85 -29.84
N ASP A 338 -7.54 14.75 -29.07
CA ASP A 338 -7.10 14.48 -27.69
C ASP A 338 -8.29 14.11 -26.80
N LEU A 339 -9.44 14.76 -26.96
CA LEU A 339 -10.68 14.46 -26.22
C LEU A 339 -11.21 13.06 -26.54
N VAL A 340 -11.22 12.66 -27.82
CA VAL A 340 -11.62 11.30 -28.22
C VAL A 340 -10.69 10.26 -27.61
N LEU A 341 -9.38 10.46 -27.67
CA LEU A 341 -8.39 9.55 -27.06
C LEU A 341 -8.56 9.45 -25.55
N ALA A 342 -8.78 10.58 -24.87
CA ALA A 342 -9.03 10.59 -23.43
C ALA A 342 -10.31 9.81 -23.06
N ARG A 343 -11.35 9.91 -23.90
CA ARG A 343 -12.60 9.17 -23.70
C ARG A 343 -12.42 7.66 -23.89
N GLU A 344 -11.66 7.24 -24.90
CA GLU A 344 -11.34 5.82 -25.10
C GLU A 344 -10.51 5.24 -23.94
N GLN A 345 -9.56 6.02 -23.42
CA GLN A 345 -8.80 5.64 -22.22
C GLN A 345 -9.70 5.53 -21.00
N LEU A 346 -10.63 6.48 -20.81
CA LEU A 346 -11.60 6.43 -19.73
C LEU A 346 -12.47 5.17 -19.83
N ASP A 347 -13.02 4.87 -21.00
CA ASP A 347 -13.83 3.66 -21.21
C ASP A 347 -13.03 2.38 -20.96
N SER A 348 -11.76 2.35 -21.35
CA SER A 348 -10.85 1.22 -21.08
C SER A 348 -10.61 1.03 -19.58
N THR A 349 -10.34 2.12 -18.85
CA THR A 349 -10.14 2.07 -17.40
C THR A 349 -11.42 1.67 -16.66
N GLN A 350 -12.58 2.14 -17.11
CA GLN A 350 -13.87 1.74 -16.56
C GLN A 350 -14.12 0.24 -16.74
N ARG A 351 -13.89 -0.32 -17.94
CA ARG A 351 -14.03 -1.77 -18.17
C ARG A 351 -13.06 -2.60 -17.32
N SER A 352 -11.84 -2.09 -17.12
CA SER A 352 -10.85 -2.71 -16.24
C SER A 352 -11.32 -2.73 -14.79
N LEU A 353 -11.88 -1.62 -14.31
CA LEU A 353 -12.42 -1.48 -12.96
C LEU A 353 -13.61 -2.44 -12.72
N GLU A 354 -14.56 -2.51 -13.66
CA GLU A 354 -15.70 -3.43 -13.57
C GLU A 354 -15.26 -4.91 -13.56
N SER A 355 -14.21 -5.25 -14.31
CA SER A 355 -13.62 -6.58 -14.29
C SER A 355 -13.00 -6.91 -12.93
N LEU A 356 -12.31 -5.95 -12.32
CA LEU A 356 -11.73 -6.09 -10.99
C LEU A 356 -12.82 -6.24 -9.92
N GLU A 357 -13.89 -5.44 -10.00
CA GLU A 357 -15.04 -5.51 -9.09
C GLU A 357 -15.70 -6.90 -9.15
N ARG A 358 -15.94 -7.42 -10.36
CA ARG A 358 -16.47 -8.78 -10.56
C ARG A 358 -15.57 -9.85 -9.94
N LYS A 359 -14.25 -9.73 -10.07
CA LYS A 359 -13.29 -10.65 -9.42
C LYS A 359 -13.39 -10.56 -7.90
N TYR A 360 -13.47 -9.35 -7.34
CA TYR A 360 -13.60 -9.14 -5.91
C TYR A 360 -14.89 -9.73 -5.35
N SER A 361 -16.04 -9.49 -6.01
CA SER A 361 -17.33 -10.07 -5.63
C SER A 361 -17.29 -11.61 -5.67
N SER A 362 -16.64 -12.19 -6.68
CA SER A 362 -16.46 -13.65 -6.79
C SER A 362 -15.65 -14.22 -5.63
N THR A 363 -14.51 -13.61 -5.31
CA THR A 363 -13.66 -14.02 -4.18
C THR A 363 -14.40 -13.88 -2.85
N ARG A 364 -15.14 -12.78 -2.64
CA ARG A 364 -15.98 -12.58 -1.45
C ARG A 364 -17.04 -13.67 -1.29
N ARG A 365 -17.71 -14.06 -2.38
CA ARG A 365 -18.71 -15.15 -2.36
C ARG A 365 -18.06 -16.49 -1.99
N LYS A 366 -16.87 -16.79 -2.52
CA LYS A 366 -16.12 -18.00 -2.15
C LYS A 366 -15.73 -18.00 -0.66
N TYR A 367 -15.33 -16.86 -0.13
CA TYR A 367 -15.00 -16.71 1.29
C TYR A 367 -16.21 -16.99 2.19
N GLU A 368 -17.37 -16.38 1.90
CA GLU A 368 -18.58 -16.62 2.71
C GLU A 368 -19.02 -18.09 2.63
N ASN A 369 -18.97 -18.74 1.47
CA ASN A 369 -19.25 -20.16 1.33
C ASN A 369 -18.31 -21.03 2.20
N SER A 370 -17.00 -20.76 2.17
CA SER A 370 -16.04 -21.49 3.02
C SER A 370 -16.28 -21.26 4.51
N LYS A 371 -16.67 -20.04 4.90
CA LYS A 371 -17.02 -19.68 6.27
C LYS A 371 -18.30 -20.38 6.74
N GLU A 372 -19.32 -20.49 5.90
CA GLU A 372 -20.54 -21.26 6.18
C GLU A 372 -20.21 -22.75 6.39
N LYS A 373 -19.42 -23.35 5.48
CA LYS A 373 -18.95 -24.74 5.62
C LYS A 373 -18.19 -24.95 6.93
N LEU A 374 -17.29 -24.04 7.29
CA LEU A 374 -16.57 -24.11 8.57
C LEU A 374 -17.53 -24.04 9.77
N GLY A 375 -18.57 -23.21 9.69
CA GLY A 375 -19.65 -23.15 10.67
C GLY A 375 -20.35 -24.51 10.84
N THR A 376 -20.67 -25.18 9.74
CA THR A 376 -21.28 -26.53 9.80
C THR A 376 -20.37 -27.57 10.44
N TYR A 377 -19.07 -27.57 10.11
CA TYR A 377 -18.10 -28.49 10.72
C TYR A 377 -17.91 -28.23 12.21
N LYS A 378 -17.87 -26.97 12.63
CA LYS A 378 -17.79 -26.60 14.04
C LYS A 378 -18.99 -27.13 14.83
N ASN A 379 -20.20 -26.97 14.29
CA ASN A 379 -21.42 -27.47 14.93
C ASN A 379 -21.43 -29.00 15.02
N ARG A 380 -20.99 -29.70 13.96
CA ARG A 380 -20.86 -31.15 13.97
C ARG A 380 -19.86 -31.63 15.02
N LEU A 381 -18.68 -31.01 15.10
CA LEU A 381 -17.65 -31.35 16.08
C LEU A 381 -18.15 -31.16 17.51
N GLU A 382 -18.91 -30.07 17.77
CA GLU A 382 -19.51 -29.84 19.07
C GLU A 382 -20.53 -30.94 19.42
N ASN A 383 -21.40 -31.31 18.48
CA ASN A 383 -22.33 -32.42 18.66
C ASN A 383 -21.60 -33.74 18.97
N GLU A 384 -20.56 -34.09 18.21
CA GLU A 384 -19.75 -35.31 18.45
C GLU A 384 -19.11 -35.28 19.85
N ARG A 385 -18.55 -34.14 20.28
CA ARG A 385 -18.00 -33.99 21.64
C ARG A 385 -19.05 -34.21 22.73
N THR A 386 -20.27 -33.70 22.54
CA THR A 386 -21.34 -33.92 23.53
C THR A 386 -21.74 -35.38 23.62
N ILE A 387 -21.77 -36.11 22.49
CA ILE A 387 -22.08 -37.54 22.46
C ILE A 387 -20.98 -38.34 23.15
N VAL A 388 -19.70 -38.08 22.81
CA VAL A 388 -18.56 -38.77 23.45
C VAL A 388 -18.56 -38.53 24.96
N LYS A 389 -18.82 -37.30 25.40
CA LYS A 389 -18.92 -36.98 26.83
C LYS A 389 -20.04 -37.78 27.51
N LYS A 390 -21.24 -37.83 26.91
CA LYS A 390 -22.35 -38.65 27.43
C LYS A 390 -22.03 -40.14 27.47
N LEU A 391 -21.35 -40.66 26.45
CA LEU A 391 -20.88 -42.05 26.42
C LEU A 391 -19.86 -42.31 27.53
N GLN A 392 -18.91 -41.40 27.75
CA GLN A 392 -17.94 -41.50 28.83
C GLN A 392 -18.62 -41.47 30.21
N GLU A 393 -19.61 -40.61 30.41
CA GLU A 393 -20.38 -40.52 31.65
C GLU A 393 -21.27 -41.75 31.90
N THR A 394 -21.70 -42.47 30.86
CA THR A 394 -22.56 -43.66 30.98
C THR A 394 -21.78 -44.97 31.05
N LEU A 395 -20.75 -45.14 30.21
CA LEU A 395 -19.95 -46.37 30.15
C LEU A 395 -18.99 -46.49 31.32
N THR A 396 -18.37 -45.38 31.76
CA THR A 396 -17.38 -45.44 32.86
C THR A 396 -18.01 -46.02 34.13
N PRO A 397 -19.15 -45.52 34.64
CA PRO A 397 -19.78 -46.10 35.83
C PRO A 397 -20.30 -47.52 35.60
N ALA A 398 -20.84 -47.82 34.41
CA ALA A 398 -21.34 -49.16 34.11
C ALA A 398 -20.23 -50.21 34.10
N ALA A 399 -19.07 -49.88 33.51
CA ALA A 399 -17.90 -50.74 33.50
C ALA A 399 -17.34 -50.96 34.92
N TYR A 400 -17.21 -49.91 35.74
CA TYR A 400 -16.77 -50.05 37.13
C TYR A 400 -17.75 -50.89 37.97
N LYS A 401 -19.07 -50.71 37.79
CA LYS A 401 -20.08 -51.55 38.46
C LYS A 401 -19.98 -53.02 38.05
N SER A 402 -19.86 -53.30 36.74
CA SER A 402 -19.72 -54.67 36.24
C SER A 402 -18.43 -55.32 36.74
N LEU A 403 -17.32 -54.58 36.75
CA LEU A 403 -16.04 -55.07 37.24
C LEU A 403 -16.11 -55.36 38.75
N GLY A 404 -16.73 -54.47 39.53
CA GLY A 404 -16.98 -54.70 40.96
C GLY A 404 -17.76 -55.98 41.21
N ALA A 405 -18.86 -56.21 40.48
CA ALA A 405 -19.65 -57.43 40.59
C ALA A 405 -18.82 -58.69 40.28
N THR A 406 -17.94 -58.65 39.26
CA THR A 406 -17.07 -59.80 38.97
C THR A 406 -16.03 -60.09 40.05
N HIS A 407 -15.49 -59.05 40.70
CA HIS A 407 -14.56 -59.23 41.83
C HIS A 407 -15.28 -59.80 43.05
N GLU A 408 -16.51 -59.38 43.29
CA GLU A 408 -17.38 -59.93 44.34
C GLU A 408 -17.64 -61.42 44.10
N THR A 409 -18.07 -61.80 42.90
CA THR A 409 -18.30 -63.23 42.54
C THR A 409 -17.02 -64.06 42.63
N LEU A 410 -15.87 -63.52 42.19
CA LEU A 410 -14.58 -64.22 42.31
C LEU A 410 -14.18 -64.38 43.78
N GLY A 411 -14.40 -63.35 44.61
CA GLY A 411 -14.14 -63.39 46.05
C GLY A 411 -15.00 -64.45 46.75
N GLU A 412 -16.29 -64.54 46.41
CA GLU A 412 -17.20 -65.59 46.90
C GLU A 412 -16.73 -66.98 46.48
N PHE A 413 -16.33 -67.15 45.22
CA PHE A 413 -15.80 -68.42 44.71
C PHE A 413 -14.52 -68.86 45.44
N LEU A 414 -13.55 -67.95 45.58
CA LEU A 414 -12.30 -68.24 46.29
C LEU A 414 -12.55 -68.55 47.78
N SER A 415 -13.52 -67.86 48.41
CA SER A 415 -13.94 -68.15 49.78
C SER A 415 -14.57 -69.54 49.91
N ALA A 416 -15.39 -69.97 48.94
CA ALA A 416 -15.97 -71.31 48.92
C ALA A 416 -14.91 -72.42 48.74
N MET A 417 -13.81 -72.12 48.07
CA MET A 417 -12.66 -73.03 47.88
C MET A 417 -11.74 -73.12 49.11
N GLY A 418 -12.05 -72.40 50.20
CA GLY A 418 -11.28 -72.44 51.44
C GLY A 418 -9.94 -71.69 51.37
N LEU A 419 -9.75 -70.85 50.36
CA LEU A 419 -8.58 -69.96 50.29
C LEU A 419 -8.81 -68.75 51.20
N PRO A 420 -7.83 -68.36 52.04
CA PRO A 420 -7.98 -67.20 52.91
C PRO A 420 -8.18 -65.93 52.06
N PRO A 421 -9.01 -64.98 52.52
CA PRO A 421 -9.20 -63.73 51.81
C PRO A 421 -7.84 -63.05 51.64
N VAL A 422 -7.47 -62.75 50.40
CA VAL A 422 -6.32 -61.89 50.11
C VAL A 422 -6.69 -60.52 50.68
N ARG A 423 -6.24 -60.23 51.90
CA ARG A 423 -6.34 -58.89 52.46
C ARG A 423 -5.45 -58.00 51.61
N ASP A 424 -6.01 -56.91 51.11
CA ASP A 424 -5.29 -55.80 50.49
C ASP A 424 -4.25 -55.26 51.49
N GLU A 425 -3.06 -55.84 51.46
CA GLU A 425 -1.89 -55.31 52.14
C GLU A 425 -1.43 -54.09 51.36
N GLY A 426 -1.48 -52.95 52.04
CA GLY A 426 -1.45 -51.63 51.46
C GLY A 426 -0.26 -51.38 50.55
N ASN A 427 -0.58 -50.75 49.42
CA ASN A 427 0.30 -50.01 48.53
C ASN A 427 1.17 -49.01 49.33
N THR A 428 2.29 -49.47 49.89
CA THR A 428 3.36 -48.58 50.36
C THR A 428 4.08 -48.03 49.14
N GLY A 429 3.95 -46.72 48.94
CA GLY A 429 4.53 -45.99 47.81
C GLY A 429 6.07 -46.09 47.71
N PRO A 430 6.63 -45.72 46.55
CA PRO A 430 8.05 -45.88 46.27
C PRO A 430 8.89 -45.02 47.22
N LYS A 431 9.86 -45.66 47.89
CA LYS A 431 10.89 -44.99 48.69
C LYS A 431 11.77 -44.16 47.76
N GLU A 432 11.94 -42.89 48.10
CA GLU A 432 13.00 -42.02 47.57
C GLU A 432 14.35 -42.65 47.93
N GLU A 433 15.14 -42.97 46.90
CA GLU A 433 16.54 -43.39 47.03
C GLU A 433 17.40 -42.14 46.82
N SER A 434 18.03 -41.68 47.90
CA SER A 434 19.14 -40.74 47.87
C SER A 434 20.43 -41.50 47.58
N ASP A 435 21.12 -41.12 46.51
CA ASP A 435 22.59 -40.92 46.48
C ASP A 435 22.99 -40.06 45.26
#